data_AF-A0A168RHE9-F1
#
_entry.id   AF-A0A168RHE9-F1
#
_cell.length_a   1.000
_cell.length_b   1.000
_cell.length_c   1.000
_cell.angle_alpha   90.00
_cell.angle_beta   90.00
_cell.angle_gamma   90.00
#
_symmetry.space_group_name_H-M   'P 1'
#
loop_
_entity.id
_entity.type
_entity.pdbx_description
1 polymer ?
#
loop_
_entity_poly.entity_id
_entity_poly.type
_entity_poly.pdbx_seq_one_letter_code
_entity_poly.pdbx_strand_id
1 'polypeptide(L)'
;MMDVIPRNSSVTFDLPALITTTEPEALDAEGDYQGLASPCIDINAHIIPSTILVALLDREREMNEIVSHNRPFFSSIRQQLDPVRWAAFESVLYTKRQELPDKEWIAGIEYLLRQTSSVGTFKELVGYIENDQIFADDDGQDLTGNVDLSRIRSHPERLATLKSSYPQFFINCQQILSEDQLLQLQAALIAPISKLSDEQWNDVINRTLSPNLMDQFKEIVEYEVDVV
;
A
#
# COMPACT_ATOMS: atom_id res chain seq x y z
N MET A 1 18.37 4.85 -34.37
CA MET A 1 17.51 5.89 -33.77
C MET A 1 16.24 5.18 -33.36
N MET A 2 16.06 4.89 -32.07
CA MET A 2 14.88 4.19 -31.56
C MET A 2 13.93 5.22 -30.98
N ASP A 3 12.71 5.30 -31.52
CA ASP A 3 11.63 6.13 -31.01
C ASP A 3 11.08 5.53 -29.71
N VAL A 4 11.13 6.32 -28.65
CA VAL A 4 10.53 6.03 -27.36
C VAL A 4 9.08 6.53 -27.40
N ILE A 5 8.12 5.60 -27.33
CA ILE A 5 6.69 5.94 -27.19
C ILE A 5 6.42 6.30 -25.73
N PRO A 6 5.93 7.51 -25.42
CA PRO A 6 5.52 7.85 -24.05
C PRO A 6 4.22 7.13 -23.71
N ARG A 7 4.26 6.29 -22.66
CA ARG A 7 3.05 5.71 -22.06
C ARG A 7 2.44 6.74 -21.11
N ASN A 8 1.34 7.35 -21.52
CA ASN A 8 0.49 8.12 -20.61
C ASN A 8 -0.40 7.13 -19.86
N SER A 9 -0.05 6.83 -18.61
CA SER A 9 -0.90 6.08 -17.69
C SER A 9 -1.90 7.04 -17.03
N SER A 10 -2.99 7.34 -17.73
CA SER A 10 -4.16 8.01 -17.16
C SER A 10 -5.28 6.97 -17.08
N VAL A 11 -5.89 6.82 -15.91
CA VAL A 11 -7.00 5.91 -15.66
C VAL A 11 -8.22 6.78 -15.39
N THR A 12 -9.22 6.69 -16.26
CA THR A 12 -10.49 7.42 -16.12
C THR A 12 -11.55 6.44 -15.60
N PHE A 13 -12.21 6.79 -14.51
CA PHE A 13 -13.34 6.04 -13.97
C PHE A 13 -14.65 6.74 -14.33
N ASP A 14 -15.48 6.06 -15.12
CA ASP A 14 -16.86 6.50 -15.38
C ASP A 14 -17.76 6.01 -14.24
N LEU A 15 -18.13 6.92 -13.33
CA LEU A 15 -19.13 6.64 -12.31
C LEU A 15 -20.53 6.88 -12.89
N PRO A 16 -21.48 5.93 -12.79
CA PRO A 16 -22.86 6.17 -13.16
C PRO A 16 -23.48 7.20 -12.20
N ALA A 17 -24.18 8.18 -12.75
CA ALA A 17 -24.88 9.20 -11.99
C ALA A 17 -25.87 8.53 -11.02
N LEU A 18 -25.77 8.84 -9.72
CA LEU A 18 -26.77 8.47 -8.73
C LEU A 18 -28.08 9.16 -9.09
N ILE A 19 -29.00 8.42 -9.71
CA ILE A 19 -30.35 8.87 -9.97
C ILE A 19 -31.10 8.76 -8.64
N THR A 20 -31.08 9.85 -7.85
CA THR A 20 -32.02 10.02 -6.75
C THR A 20 -33.42 9.93 -7.33
N THR A 21 -34.09 8.81 -7.07
CA THR A 21 -35.43 8.54 -7.56
C THR A 21 -36.41 9.35 -6.72
N THR A 22 -36.72 10.56 -7.17
CA THR A 22 -37.90 11.30 -6.75
C THR A 22 -38.87 11.30 -7.92
N GLU A 23 -39.97 10.58 -7.76
CA GLU A 23 -41.04 10.40 -8.75
C GLU A 23 -41.70 11.74 -9.12
N PRO A 24 -42.14 11.96 -10.38
CA PRO A 24 -42.45 13.28 -10.90
C PRO A 24 -43.96 13.56 -10.97
N GLU A 25 -44.35 14.81 -10.67
CA GLU A 25 -45.57 15.39 -11.23
C GLU A 25 -45.19 16.33 -12.38
N ALA A 26 -45.89 16.14 -13.49
CA ALA A 26 -45.62 16.69 -14.80
C ALA A 26 -45.56 18.22 -14.83
N LEU A 27 -44.76 18.77 -15.76
CA LEU A 27 -45.19 19.80 -16.72
C LEU A 27 -44.08 20.10 -17.74
N ASP A 28 -44.56 20.40 -18.95
CA ASP A 28 -43.83 20.67 -20.17
C ASP A 28 -42.70 21.69 -20.04
N ALA A 29 -41.52 21.35 -20.56
CA ALA A 29 -40.54 22.32 -21.04
C ALA A 29 -39.54 21.62 -21.98
N GLU A 30 -39.60 21.99 -23.27
CA GLU A 30 -38.49 21.81 -24.20
C GLU A 30 -37.33 22.70 -23.76
N GLY A 31 -36.51 22.17 -22.87
CA GLY A 31 -35.29 22.79 -22.38
C GLY A 31 -34.08 22.06 -22.94
N ASP A 32 -33.28 22.81 -23.70
CA ASP A 32 -31.93 22.53 -24.16
C ASP A 32 -31.09 21.87 -23.04
N TYR A 33 -30.95 20.53 -23.06
CA TYR A 33 -30.07 19.79 -22.16
C TYR A 33 -28.63 20.03 -22.60
N GLN A 34 -28.10 21.20 -22.27
CA GLN A 34 -26.66 21.43 -22.21
C GLN A 34 -26.10 20.40 -21.23
N GLY A 35 -25.37 19.42 -21.77
CA GLY A 35 -24.75 18.34 -21.02
C GLY A 35 -23.98 18.90 -19.83
N LEU A 36 -24.53 18.70 -18.64
CA LEU A 36 -23.82 18.89 -17.39
C LEU A 36 -22.71 17.84 -17.37
N ALA A 37 -21.51 18.26 -17.77
CA ALA A 37 -20.32 17.43 -17.71
C ALA A 37 -20.18 16.91 -16.27
N SER A 38 -20.22 15.59 -16.11
CA SER A 38 -19.92 14.93 -14.84
C SER A 38 -18.59 15.47 -14.31
N PRO A 39 -18.48 15.83 -13.02
CA PRO A 39 -17.24 16.30 -12.44
C PRO A 39 -16.21 15.17 -12.52
N CYS A 40 -15.31 15.26 -13.49
CA CYS A 40 -14.14 14.41 -13.59
C CYS A 40 -13.14 14.90 -12.54
N ILE A 41 -12.84 14.05 -11.55
CA ILE A 41 -11.75 14.30 -10.61
C ILE A 41 -10.50 13.72 -11.24
N ASP A 42 -9.63 14.61 -11.74
CA ASP A 42 -8.32 14.23 -12.24
C ASP A 42 -7.37 13.97 -11.06
N ILE A 43 -7.17 12.69 -10.74
CA ILE A 43 -6.23 12.27 -9.70
C ILE A 43 -4.84 12.21 -10.34
N ASN A 44 -4.08 13.30 -10.19
CA ASN A 44 -2.68 13.35 -10.58
C ASN A 44 -1.82 12.53 -9.61
N ALA A 45 -1.76 11.21 -9.86
CA ALA A 45 -0.85 10.32 -9.17
C ALA A 45 0.60 10.66 -9.54
N HIS A 46 1.33 11.29 -8.62
CA HIS A 46 2.75 11.55 -8.79
C HIS A 46 3.52 10.28 -8.43
N ILE A 47 4.36 9.80 -9.34
CA ILE A 47 5.27 8.68 -9.05
C ILE A 47 6.26 9.19 -8.00
N ILE A 48 6.10 8.70 -6.77
CA ILE A 48 7.02 9.00 -5.66
C ILE A 48 8.26 8.13 -5.87
N PRO A 49 9.47 8.74 -5.98
CA PRO A 49 10.70 7.97 -6.05
C PRO A 49 10.86 7.07 -4.82
N SER A 50 11.35 5.84 -5.01
CA SER A 50 11.62 4.88 -3.93
C SER A 50 12.68 5.35 -2.92
N THR A 51 13.31 6.50 -3.18
CA THR A 51 14.26 7.15 -2.28
C THR A 51 13.60 8.02 -1.20
N ILE A 52 12.29 8.29 -1.31
CA ILE A 52 11.53 9.04 -0.30
C ILE A 52 11.05 8.06 0.77
N LEU A 53 11.65 8.13 1.96
CA LEU A 53 11.34 7.24 3.09
C LEU A 53 10.52 7.94 4.17
N VAL A 54 10.37 9.27 4.06
CA VAL A 54 9.68 10.13 5.02
C VAL A 54 8.59 10.90 4.27
N ALA A 55 7.39 11.00 4.87
CA ALA A 55 6.21 11.61 4.25
C ALA A 55 6.32 13.13 3.99
N LEU A 56 7.40 13.78 4.45
CA LEU A 56 7.63 15.22 4.33
C LEU A 56 8.20 15.56 2.94
N LEU A 57 7.40 16.07 2.01
CA LEU A 57 7.87 16.45 0.66
C LEU A 57 8.84 17.64 0.71
N ASP A 58 8.45 18.70 1.40
CA ASP A 58 9.25 19.88 1.74
C ASP A 58 9.70 19.79 3.20
N ARG A 59 10.72 18.94 3.44
CA ARG A 59 11.19 18.59 4.79
C ARG A 59 11.46 19.79 5.68
N GLU A 60 12.09 20.85 5.15
CA GLU A 60 12.43 22.03 5.96
C GLU A 60 11.17 22.73 6.47
N ARG A 61 10.24 23.04 5.56
CA ARG A 61 9.01 23.73 5.92
C ARG A 61 8.11 22.87 6.80
N GLU A 62 7.88 21.63 6.40
CA GLU A 62 6.96 20.73 7.11
C GLU A 62 7.50 20.37 8.50
N MET A 63 8.82 20.22 8.67
CA MET A 63 9.40 19.98 10.00
C MET A 63 9.20 21.18 10.94
N ASN A 64 9.30 22.41 10.43
CA ASN A 64 8.96 23.60 11.22
C ASN A 64 7.50 23.58 11.68
N GLU A 65 6.58 23.20 10.78
CA GLU A 65 5.16 23.07 11.11
C GLU A 65 4.94 21.97 12.16
N ILE A 66 5.55 20.79 12.00
CA ILE A 66 5.47 19.68 12.96
C ILE A 66 5.99 20.08 14.34
N VAL A 67 7.14 20.76 14.43
CA VAL A 67 7.69 21.23 15.72
C VAL A 67 6.74 22.23 16.37
N SER A 68 6.15 23.13 15.57
CA SER A 68 5.24 24.16 16.07
C SER A 68 3.94 23.60 16.66
N HIS A 69 3.44 22.48 16.12
CA HIS A 69 2.24 21.79 16.59
C HIS A 69 2.54 20.83 17.76
N ASN A 70 3.73 20.21 17.78
CA ASN A 70 4.09 19.18 18.75
C ASN A 70 5.06 19.69 19.82
N ARG A 71 4.89 20.95 20.25
CA ARG A 71 5.80 21.61 21.21
C ARG A 71 6.07 20.80 22.48
N PRO A 72 5.08 20.13 23.12
CA PRO A 72 5.35 19.36 24.34
C PRO A 72 6.36 18.23 24.11
N PHE A 73 6.27 17.54 22.98
CA PHE A 73 7.19 16.47 22.60
C PHE A 73 8.62 16.99 22.42
N PHE A 74 8.81 18.02 21.60
CA PHE A 74 10.15 18.60 21.36
C PHE A 74 10.72 19.29 22.61
N SER A 75 9.87 19.84 23.47
CA SER A 75 10.31 20.39 24.76
C SER A 75 10.81 19.30 25.70
N SER A 76 10.17 18.12 25.69
CA SER A 76 10.62 16.96 26.46
C SER A 76 11.98 16.46 25.98
N ILE A 77 12.16 16.32 24.66
CA ILE A 77 13.46 15.98 24.07
C ILE A 77 14.53 16.99 24.49
N ARG A 78 14.23 18.28 24.41
CA ARG A 78 15.15 19.35 24.80
C ARG A 78 15.59 19.28 26.26
N GLN A 79 14.71 18.83 27.16
CA GLN A 79 15.03 18.65 28.58
C GLN A 79 15.91 17.42 28.84
N GLN A 80 15.83 16.41 27.96
CA GLN A 80 16.59 15.15 28.09
C GLN A 80 17.99 15.23 27.46
N LEU A 81 18.17 16.09 26.46
CA LEU A 81 19.46 16.29 25.80
C LEU A 81 20.26 17.41 26.49
N ASP A 82 21.57 17.21 26.64
CA ASP A 82 22.46 18.30 27.02
C ASP A 82 22.55 19.38 25.92
N PRO A 83 22.98 20.62 26.23
CA PRO A 83 22.99 21.71 25.26
C PRO A 83 23.78 21.44 23.99
N VAL A 84 24.86 20.66 24.07
CA VAL A 84 25.70 20.33 22.90
C VAL A 84 24.96 19.35 21.99
N ARG A 85 24.33 18.32 22.57
CA ARG A 85 23.51 17.36 21.81
C ARG A 85 22.24 17.98 21.26
N TRP A 86 21.60 18.90 21.99
CA TRP A 86 20.45 19.63 21.48
C TRP A 86 20.82 20.45 20.23
N ALA A 87 21.94 21.17 20.25
CA ALA A 87 22.39 21.94 19.10
C ALA A 87 22.67 21.04 17.88
N ALA A 88 23.29 19.87 18.11
CA ALA A 88 23.50 18.88 17.05
C ALA A 88 22.17 18.32 16.51
N PHE A 89 21.22 18.01 17.41
CA PHE A 89 19.89 17.52 17.04
C PHE A 89 19.12 18.54 16.21
N GLU A 90 19.10 19.80 16.65
CA GLU A 90 18.44 20.89 15.93
C GLU A 90 19.05 21.12 14.54
N SER A 91 20.38 21.02 14.43
CA SER A 91 21.07 21.10 13.15
C SER A 91 20.64 19.99 12.19
N VAL A 92 20.57 18.74 12.66
CA VAL A 92 20.12 17.61 11.82
C VAL A 92 18.64 17.74 11.49
N LEU A 93 17.81 18.10 12.46
CA LEU A 93 16.36 18.19 12.34
C LEU A 93 15.93 19.12 11.19
N TYR A 94 16.57 20.28 11.05
CA TYR A 94 16.26 21.27 10.03
C TYR A 94 17.14 21.20 8.77
N THR A 95 17.97 20.16 8.62
CA THR A 95 18.78 19.97 7.41
C THR A 95 17.88 19.74 6.19
N LYS A 96 18.21 20.32 5.03
CA LYS A 96 17.43 20.15 3.79
C LYS A 96 17.58 18.76 3.19
N ARG A 97 16.52 18.24 2.56
CA ARG A 97 16.54 16.89 1.95
C ARG A 97 17.64 16.71 0.92
N GLN A 98 17.99 17.77 0.18
CA GLN A 98 19.06 17.75 -0.82
C GLN A 98 20.46 17.64 -0.19
N GLU A 99 20.61 18.02 1.08
CA GLU A 99 21.88 18.00 1.80
C GLU A 99 22.09 16.68 2.56
N LEU A 100 21.00 16.07 3.05
CA LEU A 100 21.06 14.82 3.81
C LEU A 100 19.90 13.90 3.43
N PRO A 101 20.15 12.75 2.78
CA PRO A 101 19.12 11.77 2.39
C PRO A 101 18.31 11.28 3.59
N ASP A 102 17.04 10.91 3.37
CA ASP A 102 16.11 10.53 4.45
C ASP A 102 16.66 9.42 5.36
N LYS A 103 17.31 8.40 4.79
CA LYS A 103 17.94 7.31 5.55
C LYS A 103 19.02 7.82 6.51
N GLU A 104 19.91 8.70 6.03
CA GLU A 104 20.99 9.27 6.83
C GLU A 104 20.47 10.29 7.84
N TRP A 105 19.44 11.04 7.47
CA TRP A 105 18.75 11.99 8.33
C TRP A 105 18.12 11.28 9.53
N ILE A 106 17.33 10.23 9.31
CA ILE A 106 16.75 9.43 10.39
C ILE A 106 17.83 8.78 11.24
N ALA A 107 18.86 8.17 10.63
CA ALA A 107 19.96 7.56 11.39
C ALA A 107 20.70 8.59 12.29
N GLY A 108 20.86 9.83 11.81
CA GLY A 108 21.43 10.93 12.60
C GLY A 108 20.53 11.31 13.79
N ILE A 109 19.21 11.40 13.57
CA ILE A 109 18.25 11.66 14.63
C ILE A 109 18.23 10.53 15.66
N GLU A 110 18.17 9.27 15.22
CA GLU A 110 18.23 8.08 16.09
C GLU A 110 19.48 8.08 16.96
N TYR A 111 20.65 8.34 16.37
CA TYR A 111 21.90 8.39 17.10
C TYR A 111 21.87 9.45 18.21
N LEU A 112 21.32 10.62 17.92
CA LEU A 112 21.20 11.72 18.88
C LEU A 112 20.14 11.45 19.95
N LEU A 113 19.10 10.70 19.61
CA LEU A 113 18.01 10.31 20.51
C LEU A 113 18.19 8.91 21.13
N ARG A 114 19.32 8.21 20.92
CA ARG A 114 19.52 6.82 21.40
C ARG A 114 19.37 6.60 22.91
N GLN A 115 19.43 7.68 23.70
CA GLN A 115 19.29 7.65 25.16
C GLN A 115 17.89 8.08 25.61
N THR A 116 17.03 8.46 24.67
CA THR A 116 15.64 8.84 24.92
C THR A 116 14.73 7.74 24.39
N SER A 117 13.55 7.60 24.98
CA SER A 117 12.51 6.70 24.47
C SER A 117 11.69 7.33 23.34
N SER A 118 12.14 8.46 22.78
CA SER A 118 11.34 9.29 21.86
C SER A 118 11.55 8.98 20.38
N VAL A 119 12.45 8.04 20.04
CA VAL A 119 12.78 7.70 18.64
C VAL A 119 11.56 7.16 17.89
N GLY A 120 10.81 6.22 18.49
CA GLY A 120 9.63 5.63 17.85
C GLY A 120 8.56 6.68 17.53
N THR A 121 8.18 7.47 18.55
CA THR A 121 7.24 8.59 18.38
C THR A 121 7.72 9.62 17.35
N PHE A 122 9.03 9.88 17.26
CA PHE A 122 9.56 10.76 16.22
C PHE A 122 9.35 10.19 14.81
N LYS A 123 9.67 8.90 14.61
CA LYS A 123 9.50 8.22 13.31
C LYS A 123 8.05 8.21 12.87
N GLU A 124 7.13 7.90 13.79
CA GLU A 124 5.68 7.97 13.55
C GLU A 124 5.25 9.39 13.14
N LEU A 125 5.74 10.41 13.85
CA LEU A 125 5.36 11.80 13.62
C LEU A 125 5.78 12.31 12.22
N VAL A 126 6.92 11.85 11.72
CA VAL A 126 7.42 12.24 10.38
C VAL A 126 6.99 11.26 9.28
N GLY A 127 6.28 10.19 9.64
CA GLY A 127 5.86 9.14 8.71
C GLY A 127 7.05 8.43 8.06
N TYR A 128 8.06 8.03 8.86
CA TYR A 128 9.19 7.25 8.37
C TYR A 128 8.81 5.77 8.25
N ILE A 129 9.03 5.20 7.07
CA ILE A 129 8.81 3.77 6.81
C ILE A 129 10.18 3.09 6.73
N GLU A 130 10.47 2.20 7.68
CA GLU A 130 11.68 1.38 7.62
C GLU A 130 11.55 0.34 6.50
N ASN A 131 12.56 0.26 5.63
CA ASN A 131 12.60 -0.76 4.57
C ASN A 131 12.50 -2.20 5.13
N ASP A 132 12.92 -2.41 6.39
CA ASP A 132 12.87 -3.71 7.05
C ASP A 132 11.46 -4.01 7.63
N GLN A 133 10.64 -2.99 7.91
CA GLN A 133 9.23 -3.17 8.33
C GLN A 133 8.31 -3.60 7.18
N ILE A 134 8.82 -3.65 5.94
CA ILE A 134 8.08 -4.25 4.83
C ILE A 134 8.16 -5.79 4.89
N PHE A 135 9.12 -6.37 5.64
CA PHE A 135 9.36 -7.83 5.62
C PHE A 135 9.79 -8.50 6.94
N ALA A 136 9.99 -7.79 8.05
CA ALA A 136 10.51 -8.41 9.27
C ALA A 136 9.85 -7.90 10.57
N ASP A 137 9.11 -8.81 11.20
CA ASP A 137 8.71 -8.91 12.61
C ASP A 137 7.79 -7.82 13.18
N ASP A 138 6.88 -8.03 14.11
CA ASP A 138 6.23 -9.16 14.81
C ASP A 138 5.40 -8.41 15.89
N ASP A 139 4.15 -8.82 16.16
CA ASP A 139 3.29 -8.30 17.25
C ASP A 139 2.58 -6.92 17.17
N GLY A 140 1.98 -6.52 16.03
CA GLY A 140 1.08 -5.35 16.09
C GLY A 140 0.23 -5.02 14.87
N GLN A 141 -0.75 -5.87 14.57
CA GLN A 141 -1.82 -5.63 13.57
C GLN A 141 -1.30 -5.30 12.17
N ASP A 142 -0.87 -6.37 11.51
CA ASP A 142 -0.85 -6.51 10.06
C ASP A 142 -2.23 -6.15 9.48
N LEU A 143 -2.37 -4.91 8.99
CA LEU A 143 -3.53 -4.45 8.22
C LEU A 143 -3.55 -5.04 6.80
N THR A 144 -2.55 -5.86 6.44
CA THR A 144 -2.56 -6.74 5.26
C THR A 144 -2.68 -8.18 5.72
N GLY A 145 -3.82 -8.47 6.37
CA GLY A 145 -4.13 -9.74 7.03
C GLY A 145 -3.35 -10.93 6.48
N ASN A 146 -2.60 -11.60 7.36
CA ASN A 146 -1.95 -12.85 7.07
C ASN A 146 -3.04 -13.92 6.85
N VAL A 147 -3.66 -13.88 5.66
CA VAL A 147 -4.73 -14.77 5.26
C VAL A 147 -4.12 -16.16 5.18
N ASP A 148 -4.60 -17.05 6.04
CA ASP A 148 -4.25 -18.46 5.95
C ASP A 148 -4.85 -19.02 4.65
N LEU A 149 -4.02 -19.01 3.60
CA LEU A 149 -4.38 -19.44 2.27
C LEU A 149 -4.89 -20.89 2.26
N SER A 150 -4.45 -21.71 3.21
CA SER A 150 -4.87 -23.10 3.29
C SER A 150 -6.36 -23.26 3.64
N ARG A 151 -7.00 -22.24 4.25
CA ARG A 151 -8.42 -22.26 4.59
C ARG A 151 -9.31 -22.51 3.37
N ILE A 152 -8.97 -21.95 2.20
CA ILE A 152 -9.75 -22.15 0.97
C ILE A 152 -9.79 -23.62 0.52
N ARG A 153 -8.80 -24.44 0.92
CA ARG A 153 -8.75 -25.87 0.56
C ARG A 153 -9.82 -26.69 1.26
N SER A 154 -10.36 -26.18 2.37
CA SER A 154 -11.53 -26.78 3.04
C SER A 154 -12.82 -26.61 2.22
N HIS A 155 -12.78 -25.81 1.14
CA HIS A 155 -13.90 -25.49 0.25
C HIS A 155 -13.58 -25.88 -1.21
N PRO A 156 -13.46 -27.18 -1.53
CA PRO A 156 -13.07 -27.64 -2.87
C PRO A 156 -14.03 -27.21 -3.98
N GLU A 157 -15.30 -27.00 -3.67
CA GLU A 157 -16.30 -26.45 -4.59
C GLU A 157 -15.98 -25.02 -5.04
N ARG A 158 -15.43 -24.19 -4.14
CA ARG A 158 -15.03 -22.81 -4.44
C ARG A 158 -13.79 -22.79 -5.32
N LEU A 159 -12.81 -23.63 -4.99
CA LEU A 159 -11.62 -23.83 -5.82
C LEU A 159 -11.96 -24.31 -7.23
N ALA A 160 -12.95 -25.19 -7.39
CA ALA A 160 -13.41 -25.65 -8.70
C ALA A 160 -14.03 -24.52 -9.55
N THR A 161 -14.73 -23.56 -8.92
CA THR A 161 -15.33 -22.41 -9.60
C THR A 161 -14.41 -21.19 -9.68
N LEU A 162 -13.25 -21.20 -9.01
CA LEU A 162 -12.37 -20.03 -8.86
C LEU A 162 -11.99 -19.40 -10.20
N LYS A 163 -11.73 -20.23 -11.22
CA LYS A 163 -11.37 -19.78 -12.57
C LYS A 163 -12.50 -19.06 -13.29
N SER A 164 -13.74 -19.48 -13.07
CA SER A 164 -14.92 -18.81 -13.64
C SER A 164 -15.33 -17.57 -12.83
N SER A 165 -15.16 -17.59 -11.51
CA SER A 165 -15.54 -16.49 -10.62
C SER A 165 -14.56 -15.32 -10.68
N TYR A 166 -13.26 -15.61 -10.86
CA TYR A 166 -12.18 -14.60 -10.86
C TYR A 166 -11.38 -14.63 -12.16
N PRO A 167 -11.99 -14.45 -13.34
CA PRO A 167 -11.30 -14.57 -14.62
C PRO A 167 -10.13 -13.59 -14.75
N GLN A 168 -10.25 -12.39 -14.18
CA GLN A 168 -9.20 -11.36 -14.22
C GLN A 168 -7.91 -11.80 -13.52
N PHE A 169 -8.01 -12.51 -12.38
CA PHE A 169 -6.84 -13.06 -11.68
C PHE A 169 -6.06 -14.01 -12.58
N PHE A 170 -6.75 -14.90 -13.31
CA PHE A 170 -6.11 -15.84 -14.23
C PHE A 170 -5.54 -15.17 -15.48
N ILE A 171 -6.17 -14.09 -15.98
CA ILE A 171 -5.61 -13.26 -17.05
C ILE A 171 -4.29 -12.60 -16.58
N ASN A 172 -4.28 -12.04 -15.37
CA ASN A 172 -3.08 -11.44 -14.79
C ASN A 172 -1.97 -12.49 -14.60
N CYS A 173 -2.33 -13.69 -14.14
CA CYS A 173 -1.39 -14.82 -14.05
C CYS A 173 -0.79 -15.18 -15.41
N GLN A 174 -1.60 -15.24 -16.48
CA GLN A 174 -1.12 -15.55 -17.84
C GLN A 174 -0.17 -14.49 -18.41
N GLN A 175 -0.30 -13.23 -17.99
CA GLN A 175 0.57 -12.15 -18.45
C GLN A 175 1.94 -12.16 -17.76
N ILE A 176 2.03 -12.73 -16.56
CA ILE A 176 3.21 -12.66 -15.69
C ILE A 176 3.95 -14.01 -15.62
N LEU A 177 3.20 -15.11 -15.55
CA LEU A 177 3.74 -16.46 -15.37
C LEU A 177 4.03 -17.13 -16.70
N SER A 178 5.06 -17.98 -16.72
CA SER A 178 5.29 -18.91 -17.82
C SER A 178 4.20 -19.98 -17.89
N GLU A 179 4.05 -20.62 -19.06
CA GLU A 179 3.05 -21.68 -19.27
C GLU A 179 3.21 -22.84 -18.27
N ASP A 180 4.45 -23.25 -17.99
CA ASP A 180 4.75 -24.29 -16.99
C ASP A 180 4.36 -23.88 -15.57
N GLN A 181 4.60 -22.63 -15.19
CA GLN A 181 4.20 -22.10 -13.88
C GLN A 181 2.69 -22.00 -13.72
N LEU A 182 1.99 -21.60 -14.79
CA LEU A 182 0.54 -21.53 -14.79
C LEU A 182 -0.09 -22.94 -14.65
N LEU A 183 0.47 -23.94 -15.34
CA LEU A 183 0.05 -25.34 -15.19
C LEU A 183 0.31 -25.86 -13.77
N GLN A 184 1.46 -25.52 -13.19
CA GLN A 184 1.79 -25.88 -11.81
C GLN A 184 0.82 -25.24 -10.81
N LEU A 185 0.47 -23.96 -10.99
CA LEU A 185 -0.51 -23.26 -10.17
C LEU A 185 -1.87 -23.94 -10.24
N GLN A 186 -2.38 -24.22 -11.45
CA GLN A 186 -3.67 -24.87 -11.64
C GLN A 186 -3.69 -26.28 -11.03
N ALA A 187 -2.61 -27.04 -11.19
CA ALA A 187 -2.49 -28.35 -10.58
C ALA A 187 -2.51 -28.27 -9.04
N ALA A 188 -1.85 -27.28 -8.45
CA ALA A 188 -1.85 -27.05 -7.01
C ALA A 188 -3.23 -26.63 -6.48
N LEU A 189 -3.94 -25.73 -7.17
CA LEU A 189 -5.27 -25.25 -6.76
C LEU A 189 -6.33 -26.37 -6.76
N ILE A 190 -6.20 -27.37 -7.63
CA ILE A 190 -7.17 -28.48 -7.77
C ILE A 190 -6.70 -29.73 -6.99
N ALA A 191 -5.50 -29.72 -6.41
CA ALA A 191 -4.95 -30.86 -5.69
C ALA A 191 -5.72 -31.14 -4.39
N PRO A 192 -6.29 -32.35 -4.19
CA PRO A 192 -6.98 -32.68 -2.96
C PRO A 192 -6.01 -32.66 -1.77
N ILE A 193 -6.53 -32.30 -0.59
CA ILE A 193 -5.76 -32.20 0.68
C ILE A 193 -4.98 -33.49 0.98
N SER A 194 -5.53 -34.65 0.60
CA SER A 194 -4.87 -35.96 0.80
C SER A 194 -3.59 -36.17 -0.01
N LYS A 195 -3.33 -35.37 -1.05
CA LYS A 195 -2.15 -35.49 -1.92
C LYS A 195 -1.05 -34.48 -1.61
N LEU A 196 -1.38 -33.35 -0.98
CA LEU A 196 -0.43 -32.26 -0.75
C LEU A 196 -0.76 -31.63 0.60
N SER A 197 0.20 -31.64 1.54
CA SER A 197 -0.01 -30.99 2.85
C SER A 197 -0.18 -29.48 2.67
N ASP A 198 -0.76 -28.81 3.66
CA ASP A 198 -1.01 -27.36 3.58
C ASP A 198 0.29 -26.56 3.51
N GLU A 199 1.33 -26.98 4.23
CA GLU A 199 2.68 -26.42 4.12
C GLU A 199 3.23 -26.54 2.68
N GLN A 200 3.16 -27.75 2.10
CA GLN A 200 3.66 -27.98 0.74
C GLN A 200 2.83 -27.23 -0.31
N TRP A 201 1.53 -27.09 -0.09
CA TRP A 201 0.66 -26.32 -0.97
C TRP A 201 1.00 -24.84 -0.90
N ASN A 202 1.12 -24.29 0.31
CA ASN A 202 1.53 -22.90 0.54
C ASN A 202 2.89 -22.62 -0.10
N ASP A 203 3.87 -23.50 0.06
CA ASP A 203 5.19 -23.36 -0.57
C ASP A 203 5.10 -23.31 -2.10
N VAL A 204 4.25 -24.14 -2.72
CA VAL A 204 4.03 -24.12 -4.17
C VAL A 204 3.39 -22.81 -4.60
N ILE A 205 2.34 -22.34 -3.90
CA ILE A 205 1.67 -21.07 -4.22
C ILE A 205 2.64 -19.89 -4.06
N ASN A 206 3.39 -19.82 -2.96
CA ASN A 206 4.38 -18.78 -2.67
C ASN A 206 5.53 -18.76 -3.68
N ARG A 207 5.96 -19.92 -4.17
CA ARG A 207 7.03 -20.00 -5.18
C ARG A 207 6.52 -19.64 -6.59
N THR A 208 5.25 -19.88 -6.86
CA THR A 208 4.69 -19.69 -8.21
C THR A 208 4.17 -18.27 -8.42
N LEU A 209 3.51 -17.66 -7.43
CA LEU A 209 2.95 -16.31 -7.57
C LEU A 209 3.99 -15.23 -7.26
N SER A 210 3.98 -14.16 -8.04
CA SER A 210 4.70 -12.93 -7.71
C SER A 210 3.97 -12.16 -6.58
N PRO A 211 4.64 -11.25 -5.86
CA PRO A 211 4.02 -10.51 -4.74
C PRO A 211 2.66 -9.88 -5.09
N ASN A 212 2.58 -9.18 -6.22
CA ASN A 212 1.33 -8.55 -6.65
C ASN A 212 0.19 -9.54 -6.93
N LEU A 213 0.51 -10.75 -7.44
CA LEU A 213 -0.48 -11.80 -7.66
C LEU A 213 -0.85 -12.50 -6.35
N MET A 214 0.11 -12.61 -5.43
CA MET A 214 -0.14 -13.16 -4.11
C MET A 214 -1.15 -12.31 -3.34
N ASP A 215 -1.02 -10.98 -3.39
CA ASP A 215 -1.96 -10.08 -2.71
C ASP A 215 -3.38 -10.22 -3.26
N GLN A 216 -3.53 -10.27 -4.60
CA GLN A 216 -4.83 -10.55 -5.24
C GLN A 216 -5.39 -11.91 -4.82
N PHE A 217 -4.52 -12.93 -4.69
CA PHE A 217 -4.95 -14.26 -4.28
C PHE A 217 -5.40 -14.28 -2.81
N LYS A 218 -4.71 -13.57 -1.92
CA LYS A 218 -5.11 -13.41 -0.51
C LYS A 218 -6.49 -12.76 -0.39
N GLU A 219 -6.73 -11.68 -1.12
CA GLU A 219 -8.04 -10.99 -1.14
C GLU A 219 -9.17 -11.92 -1.59
N ILE A 220 -8.93 -12.73 -2.63
CA ILE A 220 -9.88 -13.72 -3.11
C ILE A 220 -10.16 -14.78 -2.05
N VAL A 221 -9.12 -15.28 -1.37
CA VAL A 221 -9.27 -16.27 -0.30
C VAL A 221 -10.06 -15.70 0.87
N GLU A 222 -9.74 -14.50 1.31
CA GLU A 222 -10.46 -13.82 2.39
C GLU A 222 -11.95 -13.69 2.05
N TYR A 223 -12.26 -13.21 0.83
CA TYR A 223 -13.64 -13.07 0.37
C TYR A 223 -14.39 -14.41 0.29
N GLU A 224 -13.77 -15.48 -0.20
CA GLU A 224 -14.45 -16.78 -0.30
C GLU A 224 -14.60 -17.49 1.05
N VAL A 225 -13.72 -17.21 2.00
CA VAL A 225 -13.70 -17.91 3.29
C VAL A 225 -14.47 -17.17 4.39
N ASP A 226 -14.51 -15.83 4.39
CA ASP A 226 -15.19 -15.04 5.43
C ASP A 226 -16.65 -14.71 5.12
N VAL A 227 -17.16 -15.02 3.91
CA VAL A 227 -18.57 -14.85 3.52
C VAL A 227 -19.47 -16.00 4.05
N VAL A 228 -19.04 -16.74 5.07
CA VAL A 228 -19.80 -17.87 5.69
C VAL A 228 -20.27 -17.56 7.10
#